data_AF-A0A8J7EI34-F1
#
_entry.id   AF-A0A8J7EI34-F1
#
_cell.length_a   1.000
_cell.length_b   1.000
_cell.length_c   1.000
_cell.angle_alpha   90.00
_cell.angle_beta   90.00
_cell.angle_gamma   90.00
#
_symmetry.space_group_name_H-M   'P 1'
#
loop_
_entity.id
_entity.type
_entity.pdbx_description
1 polymer ?
#
loop_
_entity_poly.entity_id
_entity_poly.type
_entity_poly.pdbx_seq_one_letter_code
_entity_poly.pdbx_strand_id
1 'polypeptide(L)'
;MSQPKSTHFHPSKQRLSWLEGVRILAAVGILLYHAQLLFTDYAYTPLPTGVRPNAAAIAAASPLLGQNALAAAVSVPIWFGFQAVDVFILLAGFVLVLSLRSKAYPISAGEFIRSRLLRILWPFWTVAWLAYPILWLIGIASNSYRPAPWDVFAGATFPLLFGFDGERLLATSGPWWFIPLVISFALISPGLWYLLDRWGTRNLLVVSTVITLLYRYGAVYYFGGHLTYSMLETPNNWLPFVSFLAKLSTFVVGMAIATAYCNHRGPLFWRPQRLVGVGLLVYALGFVAQFYRVGWVVCDLLLPIGLVMVAAVLLRSLSNIPMLAAAMGRLGAHSYSYFLIHGFVIDRTINLWVQDSLWRYWVSLPLMVVGTLVLAMIADAVRPFMQRSALQLWRDIDYLLMQNPATETTSWKPLVGDRVSYQGSRDWIVHKIETLLDEGETYLCQIAQGRQTVWVSANSLSLVEAQPIARTSPYAPIKTVV
;
A
#
# COMPACT_ATOMS: atom_id res chain seq x y z
N MET A 1 -43.43 24.38 19.37
CA MET A 1 -42.84 23.05 19.64
C MET A 1 -41.71 22.82 18.66
N SER A 2 -40.47 23.05 19.09
CA SER A 2 -39.26 22.85 18.31
C SER A 2 -38.95 21.36 18.22
N GLN A 3 -38.79 20.85 16.99
CA GLN A 3 -38.31 19.48 16.78
C GLN A 3 -36.91 19.33 17.37
N PRO A 4 -36.64 18.28 18.16
CA PRO A 4 -35.29 18.03 18.66
C PRO A 4 -34.39 17.73 17.47
N LYS A 5 -33.29 18.50 17.34
CA LYS A 5 -32.18 18.19 16.44
C LYS A 5 -31.72 16.77 16.73
N SER A 6 -32.03 15.83 15.84
CA SER A 6 -31.46 14.49 15.87
C SER A 6 -29.97 14.63 15.61
N THR A 7 -29.19 14.66 16.69
CA THR A 7 -27.75 14.43 16.64
C THR A 7 -27.58 13.00 16.16
N HIS A 8 -27.48 12.82 14.84
CA HIS A 8 -26.95 11.62 14.24
C HIS A 8 -25.51 11.46 14.76
N PHE A 9 -25.38 10.81 15.90
CA PHE A 9 -24.14 10.17 16.32
C PHE A 9 -23.82 9.19 15.21
N HIS A 10 -22.96 9.58 14.27
CA HIS A 10 -22.25 8.60 13.48
C HIS A 10 -21.42 7.80 14.49
N PRO A 11 -21.72 6.52 14.75
CA PRO A 11 -20.82 5.71 15.54
C PRO A 11 -19.49 5.79 14.80
N SER A 12 -18.51 6.44 15.43
CA SER A 12 -17.15 6.49 14.92
C SER A 12 -16.80 5.04 14.59
N LYS A 13 -16.40 4.76 13.35
CA LYS A 13 -15.99 3.42 12.93
C LYS A 13 -15.01 2.91 13.97
N GLN A 14 -15.45 2.04 14.89
CA GLN A 14 -14.64 1.55 15.97
C GLN A 14 -13.52 0.74 15.33
N ARG A 15 -12.37 1.39 15.14
CA ARG A 15 -11.17 0.71 14.71
C ARG A 15 -10.84 -0.29 15.80
N LEU A 16 -10.69 -1.55 15.41
CA LEU A 16 -10.30 -2.62 16.33
C LEU A 16 -8.85 -2.35 16.74
N SER A 17 -8.65 -1.67 17.87
CA SER A 17 -7.32 -1.24 18.33
C SER A 17 -6.34 -2.40 18.47
N TRP A 18 -6.81 -3.56 18.95
CA TRP A 18 -6.01 -4.79 19.04
C TRP A 18 -5.48 -5.25 17.66
N LEU A 19 -6.26 -5.06 16.59
CA LEU A 19 -5.87 -5.43 15.22
C LEU A 19 -4.74 -4.53 14.71
N GLU A 20 -4.85 -3.22 14.97
CA GLU A 20 -3.78 -2.26 14.69
C GLU A 20 -2.52 -2.55 15.53
N GLY A 21 -2.70 -3.01 16.77
CA GLY A 21 -1.65 -3.55 17.62
C GLY A 21 -0.91 -4.74 16.99
N VAL A 22 -1.63 -5.71 16.41
CA VAL A 22 -1.00 -6.87 15.75
C VAL A 22 -0.17 -6.41 14.55
N ARG A 23 -0.67 -5.45 13.77
CA ARG A 23 0.05 -4.91 12.61
C ARG A 23 1.36 -4.23 12.98
N ILE A 24 1.35 -3.34 13.97
CA ILE A 24 2.59 -2.67 14.37
C ILE A 24 3.55 -3.65 15.04
N LEU A 25 3.06 -4.61 15.82
CA LEU A 25 3.89 -5.68 16.39
C LEU A 25 4.56 -6.49 15.29
N ALA A 26 3.83 -6.85 14.24
CA ALA A 26 4.39 -7.53 13.07
C ALA A 26 5.44 -6.66 12.36
N ALA A 27 5.16 -5.37 12.14
CA ALA A 27 6.10 -4.45 11.50
C ALA A 27 7.44 -4.35 12.28
N VAL A 28 7.35 -4.19 13.60
CA VAL A 28 8.52 -4.14 14.50
C VAL A 28 9.26 -5.47 14.50
N GLY A 29 8.54 -6.59 14.53
CA GLY A 29 9.15 -7.93 14.45
C GLY A 29 9.98 -8.14 13.18
N ILE A 30 9.50 -7.64 12.04
CA ILE A 30 10.25 -7.68 10.76
C ILE A 30 11.50 -6.81 10.85
N LEU A 31 11.40 -5.61 11.42
CA LEU A 31 12.57 -4.73 11.61
C LEU A 31 13.64 -5.43 12.46
N LEU A 32 13.26 -5.97 13.60
CA LEU A 32 14.20 -6.67 14.50
C LEU A 32 14.85 -7.86 13.80
N TYR A 33 14.07 -8.63 13.03
CA TYR A 33 14.57 -9.77 12.27
C TYR A 33 15.62 -9.35 11.24
N HIS A 34 15.32 -8.37 10.40
CA HIS A 34 16.27 -7.88 9.40
C HIS A 34 17.51 -7.23 10.03
N ALA A 35 17.35 -6.51 11.17
CA ALA A 35 18.47 -5.94 11.89
C ALA A 35 19.41 -7.03 12.43
N GLN A 36 18.85 -8.11 12.98
CA GLN A 36 19.62 -9.25 13.46
C GLN A 36 20.31 -10.01 12.32
N LEU A 37 19.61 -10.26 11.20
CA LEU A 37 20.21 -10.88 10.03
C LEU A 37 21.39 -10.07 9.51
N LEU A 38 21.22 -8.76 9.31
CA LEU A 38 22.27 -7.93 8.75
C LEU A 38 23.46 -7.77 9.71
N PHE A 39 23.22 -7.60 11.01
CA PHE A 39 24.29 -7.48 12.00
C PHE A 39 25.11 -8.77 12.16
N THR A 40 24.51 -9.93 11.92
CA THR A 40 25.18 -11.23 12.06
C THR A 40 25.65 -11.80 10.73
N ASP A 41 25.65 -11.01 9.66
CA ASP A 41 25.96 -11.46 8.30
C ASP A 41 25.21 -12.73 7.90
N TYR A 42 23.92 -12.77 8.24
CA TYR A 42 23.03 -13.90 7.98
C TYR A 42 23.53 -15.23 8.58
N ALA A 43 24.20 -15.18 9.74
CA ALA A 43 24.75 -16.35 10.44
C ALA A 43 23.75 -17.49 10.66
N TYR A 44 22.46 -17.19 10.71
CA TYR A 44 21.43 -18.20 10.78
C TYR A 44 20.18 -17.84 9.96
N THR A 45 19.76 -18.80 9.15
CA THR A 45 18.44 -18.88 8.54
C THR A 45 17.90 -20.30 8.73
N PRO A 46 16.58 -20.50 8.94
CA PRO A 46 16.03 -21.83 9.11
C PRO A 46 16.28 -22.70 7.87
N LEU A 47 16.89 -23.88 8.08
CA LEU A 47 17.13 -24.86 7.03
C LEU A 47 16.28 -26.13 7.24
N PRO A 48 15.94 -26.89 6.18
CA PRO A 48 15.07 -28.06 6.29
C PRO A 48 15.87 -29.31 6.72
N THR A 49 16.77 -29.16 7.69
CA THR A 49 17.74 -30.15 8.17
C THR A 49 17.33 -30.81 9.50
N GLY A 50 16.17 -30.46 10.05
CA GLY A 50 15.62 -30.95 11.31
C GLY A 50 15.87 -30.02 12.49
N VAL A 51 15.15 -30.25 13.60
CA VAL A 51 15.20 -29.38 14.79
C VAL A 51 16.61 -29.31 15.38
N ARG A 52 17.29 -30.45 15.54
CA ARG A 52 18.59 -30.53 16.21
C ARG A 52 19.69 -29.75 15.47
N PRO A 53 19.89 -29.88 14.14
CA PRO A 53 20.87 -29.07 13.42
C PRO A 53 20.56 -27.57 13.46
N ASN A 54 19.29 -27.17 13.33
CA ASN A 54 18.91 -25.76 13.43
C ASN A 54 19.15 -25.20 14.84
N ALA A 55 18.82 -25.96 15.88
CA ALA A 55 19.11 -25.57 17.26
C ALA A 55 20.61 -25.39 17.50
N ALA A 56 21.45 -26.27 16.94
CA ALA A 56 22.91 -26.13 16.99
C ALA A 56 23.39 -24.89 16.23
N ALA A 57 22.82 -24.59 15.05
CA ALA A 57 23.15 -23.39 14.29
C ALA A 57 22.75 -22.09 15.02
N ILE A 58 21.56 -22.05 15.64
CA ILE A 58 21.15 -20.93 16.51
C ILE A 58 22.11 -20.79 17.69
N ALA A 59 22.48 -21.90 18.34
CA ALA A 59 23.42 -21.88 19.45
C ALA A 59 24.80 -21.38 19.02
N ALA A 60 25.24 -21.67 17.79
CA ALA A 60 26.49 -21.17 17.22
C ALA A 60 26.41 -19.68 16.83
N ALA A 61 25.25 -19.20 16.37
CA ALA A 61 25.03 -17.80 16.00
C ALA A 61 24.78 -16.88 17.21
N SER A 62 24.19 -17.40 18.29
CA SER A 62 23.79 -16.62 19.48
C SER A 62 24.94 -15.82 20.12
N PRO A 63 26.19 -16.35 20.25
CA PRO A 63 27.31 -15.59 20.78
C PRO A 63 27.63 -14.30 20.03
N LEU A 64 27.31 -14.21 18.73
CA LEU A 64 27.49 -12.98 17.94
C LEU A 64 26.62 -11.83 18.46
N LEU A 65 25.51 -12.16 19.14
CA LEU A 65 24.57 -11.20 19.75
C LEU A 65 24.85 -10.99 21.24
N GLY A 66 25.96 -11.54 21.75
CA GLY A 66 26.39 -11.41 23.13
C GLY A 66 26.28 -12.72 23.91
N GLN A 67 27.12 -12.84 24.93
CA GLN A 67 27.25 -14.06 25.74
C GLN A 67 26.29 -14.09 26.94
N ASN A 68 25.58 -13.00 27.25
CA ASN A 68 24.68 -12.97 28.38
C ASN A 68 23.34 -13.67 28.06
N ALA A 69 22.76 -14.34 29.05
CA ALA A 69 21.55 -15.14 28.88
C ALA A 69 20.33 -14.32 28.40
N LEU A 70 20.26 -13.03 28.73
CA LEU A 70 19.19 -12.14 28.29
C LEU A 70 19.25 -11.89 26.78
N ALA A 71 20.44 -11.58 26.25
CA ALA A 71 20.67 -11.39 24.82
C ALA A 71 20.35 -12.66 24.03
N ALA A 72 20.75 -13.83 24.54
CA ALA A 72 20.39 -15.12 23.96
C ALA A 72 18.86 -15.36 23.99
N ALA A 73 18.19 -15.06 25.10
CA ALA A 73 16.74 -15.22 25.20
C ALA A 73 15.96 -14.29 24.26
N VAL A 74 16.42 -13.04 24.09
CA VAL A 74 15.79 -12.04 23.23
C VAL A 74 16.05 -12.31 21.75
N SER A 75 17.22 -12.83 21.37
CA SER A 75 17.58 -13.09 19.97
C SER A 75 16.85 -14.27 19.35
N VAL A 76 16.52 -15.29 20.15
CA VAL A 76 15.83 -16.50 19.67
C VAL A 76 14.54 -16.20 18.92
N PRO A 77 13.55 -15.47 19.47
CA PRO A 77 12.32 -15.16 18.75
C PRO A 77 12.56 -14.27 17.51
N ILE A 78 13.62 -13.46 17.52
CA ILE A 78 13.94 -12.54 16.43
C ILE A 78 14.35 -13.30 15.17
N TRP A 79 15.07 -14.43 15.28
CA TRP A 79 15.44 -15.29 14.14
C TRP A 79 14.24 -15.78 13.31
N PHE A 80 13.04 -15.74 13.88
CA PHE A 80 11.81 -16.21 13.24
C PHE A 80 10.89 -15.06 12.82
N GLY A 81 11.36 -13.81 12.84
CA GLY A 81 10.52 -12.65 12.53
C GLY A 81 10.04 -12.58 11.08
N PHE A 82 10.59 -13.38 10.15
CA PHE A 82 10.04 -13.51 8.80
C PHE A 82 8.54 -13.90 8.77
N GLN A 83 8.07 -14.64 9.79
CA GLN A 83 6.66 -15.05 9.91
C GLN A 83 5.69 -13.87 10.09
N ALA A 84 6.20 -12.70 10.52
CA ALA A 84 5.39 -11.51 10.68
C ALA A 84 4.90 -10.94 9.33
N VAL A 85 5.56 -11.26 8.22
CA VAL A 85 5.05 -10.93 6.88
C VAL A 85 3.74 -11.69 6.60
N ASP A 86 3.67 -12.95 7.00
CA ASP A 86 2.46 -13.77 6.81
C ASP A 86 1.30 -13.31 7.68
N VAL A 87 1.61 -12.72 8.85
CA VAL A 87 0.62 -12.01 9.66
C VAL A 87 0.01 -10.85 8.87
N PHE A 88 0.80 -10.03 8.17
CA PHE A 88 0.26 -8.97 7.33
C PHE A 88 -0.70 -9.49 6.24
N ILE A 89 -0.35 -10.61 5.59
CA ILE A 89 -1.21 -11.23 4.57
C ILE A 89 -2.52 -11.73 5.16
N LEU A 90 -2.47 -12.42 6.30
CA LEU A 90 -3.66 -12.88 7.02
C LEU A 90 -4.56 -11.69 7.40
N LEU A 91 -3.98 -10.64 7.98
CA LEU A 91 -4.72 -9.44 8.37
C LEU A 91 -5.27 -8.66 7.16
N ALA A 92 -4.60 -8.70 6.01
CA ALA A 92 -5.08 -8.08 4.78
C ALA A 92 -6.38 -8.75 4.30
N GLY A 93 -6.43 -10.08 4.29
CA GLY A 93 -7.65 -10.84 3.98
C GLY A 93 -8.78 -10.59 4.99
N PHE A 94 -8.44 -10.49 6.28
CA PHE A 94 -9.41 -10.17 7.33
C PHE A 94 -10.04 -8.78 7.12
N VAL A 95 -9.23 -7.75 6.92
CA VAL A 95 -9.71 -6.38 6.73
C VAL A 95 -10.40 -6.16 5.38
N LEU A 96 -10.06 -6.95 4.36
CA LEU A 96 -10.79 -6.96 3.10
C LEU A 96 -12.28 -7.23 3.35
N VAL A 97 -12.61 -8.35 4.00
CA VAL A 97 -14.00 -8.76 4.24
C VAL A 97 -14.73 -7.74 5.11
N LEU A 98 -14.10 -7.24 6.17
CA LEU A 98 -14.71 -6.18 7.00
C LEU A 98 -15.01 -4.91 6.20
N SER A 99 -14.12 -4.52 5.28
CA SER A 99 -14.32 -3.33 4.45
C SER A 99 -15.44 -3.48 3.43
N LEU A 100 -15.66 -4.70 2.93
CA LEU A 100 -16.70 -4.99 1.94
C LEU A 100 -18.06 -5.13 2.63
N ARG A 101 -18.11 -5.84 3.77
CA ARG A 101 -19.34 -5.99 4.57
C ARG A 101 -19.86 -4.67 5.16
N SER A 102 -18.97 -3.72 5.45
CA SER A 102 -19.35 -2.39 5.97
C SER A 102 -19.89 -1.44 4.91
N LYS A 103 -19.79 -1.78 3.62
CA LYS A 103 -20.36 -0.99 2.52
C LYS A 103 -21.72 -1.59 2.16
N ALA A 104 -22.79 -0.82 2.34
CA ALA A 104 -24.17 -1.25 2.09
C ALA A 104 -24.51 -1.46 0.59
N TYR A 105 -23.59 -1.13 -0.32
CA TYR A 105 -23.81 -1.17 -1.77
C TYR A 105 -22.76 -2.01 -2.50
N PRO A 106 -23.14 -2.68 -3.60
CA PRO A 106 -22.20 -3.40 -4.44
C PRO A 106 -21.22 -2.39 -5.07
N ILE A 107 -19.95 -2.49 -4.69
CA ILE A 107 -18.88 -1.69 -5.32
C ILE A 107 -18.52 -2.36 -6.63
N SER A 108 -18.39 -1.59 -7.70
CA SER A 108 -17.85 -2.13 -8.96
C SER A 108 -16.42 -2.65 -8.72
N ALA A 109 -16.06 -3.77 -9.38
CA ALA A 109 -14.73 -4.37 -9.20
C ALA A 109 -13.62 -3.36 -9.55
N GLY A 110 -13.82 -2.54 -10.58
CA GLY A 110 -12.89 -1.48 -11.00
C GLY A 110 -12.68 -0.41 -9.94
N GLU A 111 -13.76 0.13 -9.34
CA GLU A 111 -13.64 1.12 -8.25
C GLU A 111 -12.95 0.52 -7.02
N PHE A 112 -13.28 -0.73 -6.68
CA PHE A 112 -12.64 -1.44 -5.58
C PHE A 112 -11.13 -1.55 -5.83
N ILE A 113 -10.72 -2.06 -7.00
CA ILE A 113 -9.32 -2.24 -7.38
C ILE A 113 -8.61 -0.88 -7.35
N ARG A 114 -9.16 0.15 -8.02
CA ARG A 114 -8.58 1.50 -8.03
C ARG A 114 -8.39 2.04 -6.61
N SER A 115 -9.42 1.97 -5.77
CA SER A 115 -9.36 2.47 -4.39
C SER A 115 -8.30 1.75 -3.56
N ARG A 116 -8.16 0.44 -3.74
CA ARG A 116 -7.16 -0.37 -3.04
C ARG A 116 -5.74 -0.11 -3.54
N LEU A 117 -5.54 -0.09 -4.85
CA LEU A 117 -4.23 0.20 -5.46
C LEU A 117 -3.75 1.57 -5.04
N LEU A 118 -4.59 2.62 -5.08
CA LEU A 118 -4.19 3.94 -4.62
C LEU A 118 -3.82 3.96 -3.13
N ARG A 119 -4.50 3.18 -2.28
CA ARG A 119 -4.12 3.07 -0.85
C ARG A 119 -2.77 2.40 -0.63
N ILE A 120 -2.35 1.51 -1.53
CA ILE A 120 -1.07 0.78 -1.47
C ILE A 120 0.05 1.61 -2.11
N LEU A 121 -0.20 2.13 -3.31
CA LEU A 121 0.78 2.82 -4.16
C LEU A 121 1.12 4.22 -3.65
N TRP A 122 0.16 4.97 -3.09
CA TRP A 122 0.48 6.32 -2.61
C TRP A 122 1.49 6.34 -1.46
N PRO A 123 1.32 5.58 -0.36
CA PRO A 123 2.36 5.52 0.67
C PRO A 123 3.67 4.95 0.12
N PHE A 124 3.61 3.95 -0.77
CA PHE A 124 4.80 3.42 -1.44
C PHE A 124 5.59 4.51 -2.18
N TRP A 125 4.94 5.25 -3.08
CA TRP A 125 5.57 6.32 -3.83
C TRP A 125 6.05 7.44 -2.92
N THR A 126 5.29 7.82 -1.89
CA THR A 126 5.74 8.81 -0.93
C THR A 126 7.02 8.38 -0.23
N VAL A 127 7.10 7.13 0.23
CA VAL A 127 8.33 6.61 0.84
C VAL A 127 9.45 6.55 -0.18
N ALA A 128 9.21 6.04 -1.39
CA ALA A 128 10.23 5.92 -2.42
C ALA A 128 10.84 7.28 -2.81
N TRP A 129 10.00 8.25 -3.16
CA TRP A 129 10.45 9.57 -3.57
C TRP A 129 11.11 10.39 -2.46
N LEU A 130 10.74 10.16 -1.19
CA LEU A 130 11.42 10.80 -0.05
C LEU A 130 12.73 10.09 0.31
N ALA A 131 12.75 8.75 0.30
CA ALA A 131 13.90 7.98 0.73
C ALA A 131 15.06 8.04 -0.29
N TYR A 132 14.77 7.97 -1.59
CA TYR A 132 15.83 7.86 -2.59
C TYR A 132 16.81 9.05 -2.62
N PRO A 133 16.36 10.32 -2.64
CA PRO A 133 17.29 11.46 -2.57
C PRO A 133 18.12 11.45 -1.30
N ILE A 134 17.51 11.10 -0.16
CA ILE A 134 18.19 11.04 1.14
C ILE A 134 19.25 9.94 1.13
N LEU A 135 18.92 8.74 0.64
CA LEU A 135 19.89 7.63 0.51
C LEU A 135 21.04 7.99 -0.42
N TRP A 136 20.77 8.71 -1.49
CA TRP A 136 21.79 9.15 -2.42
C TRP A 136 22.72 10.19 -1.78
N LEU A 137 22.17 11.17 -1.05
CA LEU A 137 22.94 12.16 -0.29
C LEU A 137 23.78 11.50 0.80
N ILE A 138 23.22 10.55 1.55
CA ILE A 138 23.97 9.76 2.55
C ILE A 138 25.09 8.97 1.86
N GLY A 139 24.79 8.32 0.73
CA GLY A 139 25.77 7.57 -0.06
C GLY A 139 26.95 8.44 -0.50
N ILE A 140 26.68 9.67 -0.95
CA ILE A 140 27.73 10.66 -1.28
C ILE A 140 28.51 11.06 -0.03
N ALA A 141 27.83 11.48 1.03
CA ALA A 141 28.46 12.02 2.24
C ALA A 141 29.30 10.97 3.00
N SER A 142 28.91 9.70 2.93
CA SER A 142 29.59 8.59 3.62
C SER A 142 30.48 7.75 2.70
N ASN A 143 30.57 8.10 1.41
CA ASN A 143 31.23 7.27 0.39
C ASN A 143 30.78 5.80 0.41
N SER A 144 29.48 5.56 0.65
CA SER A 144 28.89 4.23 0.73
C SER A 144 28.08 3.91 -0.54
N TYR A 145 27.46 2.73 -0.57
CA TYR A 145 26.66 2.28 -1.71
C TYR A 145 25.59 3.30 -2.12
N ARG A 146 25.51 3.54 -3.43
CA ARG A 146 24.54 4.41 -4.09
C ARG A 146 23.73 3.59 -5.08
N PRO A 147 22.39 3.53 -4.96
CA PRO A 147 21.57 2.84 -5.94
C PRO A 147 21.70 3.53 -7.30
N ALA A 148 21.75 2.75 -8.38
CA ALA A 148 21.86 3.31 -9.72
C ALA A 148 20.59 4.12 -10.04
N PRO A 149 20.70 5.29 -10.71
CA PRO A 149 19.55 6.12 -11.04
C PRO A 149 18.45 5.37 -11.81
N TRP A 150 18.84 4.42 -12.67
CA TRP A 150 17.91 3.58 -13.40
C TRP A 150 17.14 2.63 -12.49
N ASP A 151 17.79 1.99 -11.51
CA ASP A 151 17.12 1.07 -10.58
C ASP A 151 16.15 1.82 -9.66
N VAL A 152 16.54 3.03 -9.25
CA VAL A 152 15.68 3.98 -8.52
C VAL A 152 14.45 4.33 -9.34
N PHE A 153 14.64 4.75 -10.60
CA PHE A 153 13.56 5.13 -11.50
C PHE A 153 12.63 3.96 -11.82
N ALA A 154 13.20 2.80 -12.21
CA ALA A 154 12.45 1.60 -12.54
C ALA A 154 11.64 1.14 -11.33
N GLY A 155 12.24 1.16 -10.13
CA GLY A 155 11.56 0.81 -8.90
C GLY A 155 10.43 1.78 -8.53
N ALA A 156 10.67 3.08 -8.59
CA ALA A 156 9.63 4.07 -8.28
C ALA A 156 8.46 4.02 -9.28
N THR A 157 8.76 3.77 -10.56
CA THR A 157 7.78 3.86 -11.66
C THR A 157 7.01 2.57 -11.88
N PHE A 158 7.68 1.42 -11.77
CA PHE A 158 7.12 0.12 -12.12
C PHE A 158 7.16 -0.85 -10.93
N PRO A 159 6.33 -0.64 -9.88
CA PRO A 159 6.38 -1.44 -8.66
C PRO A 159 6.04 -2.93 -8.87
N LEU A 160 5.33 -3.26 -9.95
CA LEU A 160 5.08 -4.65 -10.36
C LEU A 160 6.32 -5.34 -10.94
N LEU A 161 7.30 -4.58 -11.43
CA LEU A 161 8.51 -5.10 -12.04
C LEU A 161 9.64 -5.39 -11.02
N PHE A 162 9.47 -5.01 -9.73
CA PHE A 162 10.46 -5.32 -8.68
C PHE A 162 10.73 -6.81 -8.48
N GLY A 163 9.74 -7.67 -8.77
CA GLY A 163 9.89 -9.12 -8.64
C GLY A 163 10.69 -9.77 -9.77
N PHE A 164 11.15 -9.00 -10.77
CA PHE A 164 11.77 -9.54 -11.99
C PHE A 164 13.30 -9.49 -12.01
N ASP A 165 13.93 -8.88 -11.01
CA ASP A 165 15.39 -8.86 -10.88
C ASP A 165 15.76 -8.73 -9.40
N GLY A 166 16.23 -9.84 -8.83
CA GLY A 166 16.60 -9.92 -7.41
C GLY A 166 17.72 -8.96 -7.01
N GLU A 167 18.64 -8.63 -7.92
CA GLU A 167 19.69 -7.64 -7.65
C GLU A 167 19.12 -6.23 -7.54
N ARG A 168 18.20 -5.83 -8.44
CA ARG A 168 17.54 -4.51 -8.37
C ARG A 168 16.68 -4.34 -7.13
N LEU A 169 16.02 -5.41 -6.71
CA LEU A 169 15.25 -5.44 -5.48
C LEU A 169 16.15 -5.20 -4.25
N LEU A 170 17.28 -5.92 -4.17
CA LEU A 170 18.23 -5.78 -3.06
C LEU A 170 18.97 -4.43 -3.09
N ALA A 171 19.28 -3.92 -4.29
CA ALA A 171 19.90 -2.62 -4.52
C ALA A 171 19.06 -1.44 -4.03
N THR A 172 17.74 -1.58 -4.00
CA THR A 172 16.82 -0.52 -3.59
C THR A 172 16.40 -0.71 -2.16
N SER A 173 15.50 -1.63 -1.89
CA SER A 173 15.05 -1.99 -0.55
C SER A 173 14.50 -3.40 -0.58
N GLY A 174 15.24 -4.34 0.02
CA GLY A 174 14.86 -5.75 0.08
C GLY A 174 13.37 -5.96 0.42
N PRO A 175 12.78 -5.32 1.45
CA PRO A 175 11.38 -5.52 1.82
C PRO A 175 10.31 -5.14 0.78
N TRP A 176 10.67 -4.40 -0.28
CA TRP A 176 9.72 -3.94 -1.28
C TRP A 176 9.19 -5.04 -2.21
N TRP A 177 9.74 -6.27 -2.13
CA TRP A 177 9.17 -7.45 -2.80
C TRP A 177 7.71 -7.70 -2.39
N PHE A 178 7.31 -7.21 -1.22
CA PHE A 178 5.94 -7.30 -0.73
C PHE A 178 4.93 -6.47 -1.55
N ILE A 179 5.38 -5.41 -2.24
CA ILE A 179 4.51 -4.54 -3.04
C ILE A 179 3.80 -5.30 -4.17
N PRO A 180 4.50 -6.01 -5.08
CA PRO A 180 3.84 -6.78 -6.12
C PRO A 180 2.91 -7.87 -5.55
N LEU A 181 3.27 -8.47 -4.41
CA LEU A 181 2.41 -9.43 -3.72
C LEU A 181 1.07 -8.82 -3.27
N VAL A 182 1.10 -7.67 -2.58
CA VAL A 182 -0.13 -7.01 -2.11
C VAL A 182 -0.95 -6.44 -3.27
N ILE A 183 -0.31 -5.93 -4.32
CA ILE A 183 -1.00 -5.52 -5.55
C ILE A 183 -1.73 -6.72 -6.18
N SER A 184 -1.07 -7.88 -6.28
CA SER A 184 -1.68 -9.11 -6.79
C SER A 184 -2.92 -9.50 -5.99
N PHE A 185 -2.85 -9.43 -4.65
CA PHE A 185 -4.02 -9.66 -3.79
C PHE A 185 -5.12 -8.64 -4.04
N ALA A 186 -4.81 -7.36 -4.22
CA ALA A 186 -5.80 -6.33 -4.51
C ALA A 186 -6.53 -6.59 -5.84
N LEU A 187 -5.82 -7.07 -6.86
CA LEU A 187 -6.37 -7.40 -8.18
C LEU A 187 -7.29 -8.62 -8.15
N ILE A 188 -6.91 -9.69 -7.44
CA ILE A 188 -7.72 -10.92 -7.36
C ILE A 188 -8.86 -10.84 -6.34
N SER A 189 -8.82 -9.87 -5.41
CA SER A 189 -9.77 -9.72 -4.31
C SER A 189 -11.25 -9.71 -4.74
N PRO A 190 -11.68 -9.05 -5.82
CA PRO A 190 -13.07 -9.12 -6.29
C PRO A 190 -13.50 -10.54 -6.65
N GLY A 191 -12.63 -11.30 -7.31
CA GLY A 191 -12.87 -12.70 -7.64
C GLY A 191 -12.96 -13.58 -6.39
N LEU A 192 -12.03 -13.41 -5.44
CA LEU A 192 -12.07 -14.13 -4.17
C LEU A 192 -13.33 -13.80 -3.35
N TRP A 193 -13.78 -12.54 -3.37
CA TRP A 193 -15.02 -12.12 -2.73
C TRP A 193 -16.24 -12.78 -3.38
N TYR A 194 -16.32 -12.78 -4.72
CA TYR A 194 -17.37 -13.45 -5.46
C TYR A 194 -17.42 -14.96 -5.15
N LEU A 195 -16.26 -15.63 -5.13
CA LEU A 195 -16.17 -17.05 -4.78
C LEU A 195 -16.50 -17.31 -3.32
N LEU A 196 -16.15 -16.41 -2.40
CA LEU A 196 -16.53 -16.52 -0.99
C LEU A 196 -18.05 -16.52 -0.82
N ASP A 197 -18.75 -15.65 -1.56
CA ASP A 197 -20.20 -15.55 -1.54
C ASP A 197 -20.86 -16.75 -2.22
N ARG A 198 -20.36 -17.15 -3.40
CA ARG A 198 -20.93 -18.23 -4.21
C ARG A 198 -20.65 -19.64 -3.66
N TRP A 199 -19.41 -19.93 -3.28
CA TRP A 199 -18.99 -21.26 -2.83
C TRP A 199 -19.07 -21.43 -1.32
N GLY A 200 -19.14 -20.32 -0.58
CA GLY A 200 -19.04 -20.31 0.87
C GLY A 200 -17.60 -20.44 1.37
N THR A 201 -17.41 -20.09 2.64
CA THR A 201 -16.09 -20.03 3.30
C THR A 201 -15.34 -21.35 3.29
N ARG A 202 -16.03 -22.47 3.54
CA ARG A 202 -15.41 -23.80 3.62
C ARG A 202 -14.77 -24.21 2.29
N ASN A 203 -15.52 -24.10 1.20
CA ASN A 203 -15.06 -24.54 -0.12
C ASN A 203 -13.91 -23.65 -0.62
N LEU A 204 -14.02 -22.33 -0.42
CA LEU A 204 -12.93 -21.42 -0.77
C LEU A 204 -11.66 -21.73 0.03
N LEU A 205 -11.76 -22.03 1.33
CA LEU A 205 -10.63 -22.46 2.15
C LEU A 205 -9.99 -23.75 1.63
N VAL A 206 -10.78 -24.77 1.31
CA VAL A 206 -10.25 -26.05 0.81
C VAL A 206 -9.53 -25.85 -0.52
N VAL A 207 -10.18 -25.20 -1.48
CA VAL A 207 -9.59 -24.98 -2.83
C VAL A 207 -8.34 -24.11 -2.75
N SER A 208 -8.38 -22.99 -2.02
CA SER A 208 -7.21 -22.12 -1.86
C SER A 208 -6.06 -22.82 -1.14
N THR A 209 -6.35 -23.64 -0.13
CA THR A 209 -5.34 -24.46 0.55
C THR A 209 -4.71 -25.47 -0.40
N VAL A 210 -5.51 -26.22 -1.18
CA VAL A 210 -4.97 -27.18 -2.17
C VAL A 210 -4.09 -26.48 -3.19
N ILE A 211 -4.53 -25.34 -3.74
CA ILE A 211 -3.74 -24.56 -4.71
C ILE A 211 -2.42 -24.11 -4.08
N THR A 212 -2.45 -23.52 -2.87
CA THR A 212 -1.22 -23.08 -2.20
C THR A 212 -0.28 -24.25 -1.89
N LEU A 213 -0.79 -25.39 -1.42
CA LEU A 213 0.04 -26.56 -1.13
C LEU A 213 0.68 -27.13 -2.38
N LEU A 214 -0.07 -27.25 -3.49
CA LEU A 214 0.49 -27.71 -4.78
C LEU A 214 1.56 -26.74 -5.30
N TYR A 215 1.29 -25.43 -5.22
CA TYR A 215 2.25 -24.41 -5.62
C TYR A 215 3.54 -24.48 -4.77
N ARG A 216 3.40 -24.55 -3.44
CA ARG A 216 4.54 -24.65 -2.50
C ARG A 216 5.29 -25.97 -2.65
N TYR A 217 4.58 -27.08 -2.90
CA TYR A 217 5.20 -28.36 -3.21
C TYR A 217 6.07 -28.25 -4.47
N GLY A 218 5.53 -27.68 -5.55
CA GLY A 218 6.28 -27.33 -6.75
C GLY A 218 7.53 -26.52 -6.44
N ALA A 219 7.35 -25.44 -5.68
CA ALA A 219 8.41 -24.51 -5.31
C ALA A 219 9.54 -25.18 -4.52
N VAL A 220 9.23 -25.92 -3.46
CA VAL A 220 10.21 -26.54 -2.55
C VAL A 220 10.91 -27.75 -3.18
N TYR A 221 10.21 -28.54 -4.01
CA TYR A 221 10.76 -29.79 -4.54
C TYR A 221 11.40 -29.65 -5.92
N TYR A 222 10.92 -28.71 -6.76
CA TYR A 222 11.36 -28.58 -8.15
C TYR A 222 12.07 -27.27 -8.46
N PHE A 223 11.81 -26.20 -7.71
CA PHE A 223 12.35 -24.86 -7.98
C PHE A 223 13.30 -24.34 -6.88
N GLY A 224 13.95 -25.23 -6.13
CA GLY A 224 14.93 -24.84 -5.10
C GLY A 224 14.35 -23.91 -4.01
N GLY A 225 13.04 -23.99 -3.76
CA GLY A 225 12.33 -23.03 -2.93
C GLY A 225 12.79 -22.99 -1.46
N HIS A 226 12.84 -21.79 -0.90
CA HIS A 226 13.09 -21.48 0.50
C HIS A 226 11.78 -21.26 1.27
N LEU A 227 11.86 -21.25 2.61
CA LEU A 227 10.72 -21.03 3.52
C LEU A 227 9.95 -19.74 3.19
N THR A 228 10.68 -18.66 2.93
CA THR A 228 10.17 -17.30 2.73
C THR A 228 9.90 -16.93 1.28
N TYR A 229 10.66 -17.50 0.34
CA TYR A 229 10.56 -17.21 -1.10
C TYR A 229 11.09 -18.41 -1.89
N SER A 230 10.83 -18.47 -3.18
CA SER A 230 11.48 -19.45 -4.05
C SER A 230 12.31 -18.72 -5.09
N MET A 231 13.41 -19.31 -5.53
CA MET A 231 14.29 -18.69 -6.51
C MET A 231 14.15 -19.46 -7.82
N LEU A 232 13.67 -18.79 -8.86
CA LEU A 232 13.81 -19.32 -10.22
C LEU A 232 15.10 -18.77 -10.79
N GLU A 233 16.04 -19.66 -11.09
CA GLU A 233 17.22 -19.30 -11.87
C GLU A 233 16.78 -18.92 -13.29
N THR A 234 17.24 -17.78 -13.78
CA THR A 234 17.04 -17.36 -15.17
C THR A 234 18.38 -16.97 -15.81
N PRO A 235 18.48 -16.92 -17.15
CA PRO A 235 19.69 -16.48 -17.84
C PRO A 235 20.16 -15.08 -17.41
N ASN A 236 19.23 -14.25 -16.90
CA ASN A 236 19.46 -12.87 -16.49
C ASN A 236 19.37 -12.69 -14.96
N ASN A 237 19.78 -13.71 -14.17
CA ASN A 237 19.80 -13.75 -12.69
C ASN A 237 18.61 -14.49 -12.04
N TRP A 238 18.45 -14.40 -10.71
CA TRP A 238 17.38 -15.07 -9.97
C TRP A 238 16.11 -14.21 -9.87
N LEU A 239 14.97 -14.90 -9.99
CA LEU A 239 13.64 -14.33 -9.80
C LEU A 239 13.06 -14.80 -8.46
N PRO A 240 12.64 -13.88 -7.56
CA PRO A 240 11.80 -14.26 -6.44
C PRO A 240 10.44 -14.78 -6.96
N PHE A 241 10.29 -16.10 -6.91
CA PHE A 241 9.05 -16.82 -7.21
C PHE A 241 8.09 -16.74 -6.00
N VAL A 242 7.69 -15.51 -5.67
CA VAL A 242 6.75 -15.20 -4.59
C VAL A 242 5.47 -14.63 -5.19
N SER A 243 4.73 -15.50 -5.89
CA SER A 243 3.41 -15.13 -6.37
C SER A 243 2.38 -15.14 -5.24
N PHE A 244 1.26 -14.48 -5.44
CA PHE A 244 0.13 -14.53 -4.52
C PHE A 244 -0.34 -15.96 -4.21
N LEU A 245 -0.09 -16.94 -5.11
CA LEU A 245 -0.47 -18.34 -4.90
C LEU A 245 0.22 -18.96 -3.68
N ALA A 246 1.47 -18.57 -3.41
CA ALA A 246 2.22 -19.03 -2.26
C ALA A 246 1.56 -18.64 -0.93
N LYS A 247 0.80 -17.55 -0.91
CA LYS A 247 0.18 -16.97 0.29
C LYS A 247 -1.35 -16.91 0.21
N LEU A 248 -1.94 -17.54 -0.82
CA LEU A 248 -3.37 -17.46 -1.11
C LEU A 248 -4.21 -18.06 0.03
N SER A 249 -3.83 -19.23 0.53
CA SER A 249 -4.51 -19.88 1.66
C SER A 249 -4.48 -18.99 2.91
N THR A 250 -3.33 -18.42 3.28
CA THR A 250 -3.18 -17.50 4.43
C THR A 250 -4.08 -16.27 4.30
N PHE A 251 -4.16 -15.68 3.10
CA PHE A 251 -5.07 -14.57 2.83
C PHE A 251 -6.54 -14.97 2.99
N VAL A 252 -6.94 -16.11 2.41
CA VAL A 252 -8.32 -16.64 2.49
C VAL A 252 -8.69 -17.04 3.92
N VAL A 253 -7.74 -17.54 4.73
CA VAL A 253 -7.96 -17.76 6.17
C VAL A 253 -8.33 -16.46 6.87
N GLY A 254 -7.62 -15.37 6.56
CA GLY A 254 -8.00 -14.03 7.00
C GLY A 254 -9.45 -13.69 6.64
N MET A 255 -9.84 -13.91 5.39
CA MET A 255 -11.22 -13.69 4.92
C MET A 255 -12.23 -14.55 5.70
N ALA A 256 -11.93 -15.82 5.90
CA ALA A 256 -12.77 -16.77 6.63
C ALA A 256 -12.98 -16.37 8.10
N ILE A 257 -11.90 -15.96 8.78
CA ILE A 257 -11.95 -15.47 10.16
C ILE A 257 -12.83 -14.21 10.23
N ALA A 258 -12.73 -13.30 9.26
CA ALA A 258 -13.57 -12.11 9.20
C ALA A 258 -15.04 -12.44 8.94
N THR A 259 -15.35 -13.40 8.07
CA THR A 259 -16.73 -13.86 7.85
C THR A 259 -17.32 -14.45 9.14
N ALA A 260 -16.56 -15.29 9.84
CA ALA A 260 -16.99 -15.82 11.13
C ALA A 260 -17.18 -14.70 12.17
N TYR A 261 -16.25 -13.73 12.19
CA TYR A 261 -16.32 -12.56 13.06
C TYR A 261 -17.60 -11.74 12.86
N CYS A 262 -17.95 -11.43 11.60
CA CYS A 262 -19.18 -10.70 11.25
C CYS A 262 -20.45 -11.46 11.66
N ASN A 263 -20.39 -12.80 11.75
CA ASN A 263 -21.49 -13.64 12.17
C ASN A 263 -21.48 -13.93 13.68
N HIS A 264 -20.67 -13.21 14.47
CA HIS A 264 -20.49 -13.40 15.90
C HIS A 264 -20.10 -14.84 16.31
N ARG A 265 -19.29 -15.51 15.46
CA ARG A 265 -18.84 -16.89 15.65
C ARG A 265 -17.34 -17.03 15.41
N GLY A 266 -16.79 -18.18 15.77
CA GLY A 266 -15.41 -18.57 15.44
C GLY A 266 -14.37 -18.27 16.53
N PRO A 267 -13.07 -18.45 16.21
CA PRO A 267 -11.98 -18.46 17.19
C PRO A 267 -11.85 -17.16 17.98
N LEU A 268 -12.20 -16.03 17.36
CA LEU A 268 -12.17 -14.71 17.98
C LEU A 268 -13.19 -14.54 19.12
N PHE A 269 -14.15 -15.45 19.31
CA PHE A 269 -15.10 -15.42 20.44
C PHE A 269 -14.86 -16.58 21.43
N TRP A 270 -13.82 -17.39 21.23
CA TRP A 270 -13.46 -18.42 22.19
C TRP A 270 -12.95 -17.80 23.50
N ARG A 271 -13.01 -18.60 24.58
CA ARG A 271 -12.38 -18.23 25.85
C ARG A 271 -10.87 -17.97 25.62
N PRO A 272 -10.28 -16.92 26.22
CA PRO A 272 -8.87 -16.57 26.03
C PRO A 272 -7.90 -17.74 26.21
N GLN A 273 -8.11 -18.56 27.25
CA GLN A 273 -7.28 -19.74 27.54
C GLN A 273 -7.31 -20.77 26.40
N ARG A 274 -8.48 -21.05 25.84
CA ARG A 274 -8.64 -21.96 24.70
C ARG A 274 -7.97 -21.39 23.44
N LEU A 275 -8.14 -20.08 23.20
CA LEU A 275 -7.57 -19.41 22.05
C LEU A 275 -6.03 -19.41 22.09
N VAL A 276 -5.44 -19.11 23.26
CA VAL A 276 -3.98 -19.21 23.48
C VAL A 276 -3.51 -20.66 23.37
N GLY A 277 -4.17 -21.62 24.03
CA GLY A 277 -3.76 -23.02 24.01
C GLY A 277 -3.73 -23.62 22.60
N VAL A 278 -4.80 -23.41 21.81
CA VAL A 278 -4.82 -23.84 20.40
C VAL A 278 -3.82 -23.05 19.56
N GLY A 279 -3.70 -21.74 19.79
CA GLY A 279 -2.74 -20.88 19.08
C GLY A 279 -1.29 -21.33 19.29
N LEU A 280 -0.91 -21.63 20.54
CA LEU A 280 0.42 -22.16 20.89
C LEU A 280 0.67 -23.54 20.27
N LEU A 281 -0.33 -24.43 20.27
CA LEU A 281 -0.20 -25.74 19.62
C LEU A 281 0.01 -25.59 18.12
N VAL A 282 -0.81 -24.79 17.43
CA VAL A 282 -0.70 -24.55 15.99
C VAL A 282 0.64 -23.88 15.65
N TYR A 283 1.05 -22.89 16.46
CA TYR A 283 2.34 -22.23 16.30
C TYR A 283 3.50 -23.21 16.49
N ALA A 284 3.47 -24.03 17.55
CA ALA A 284 4.50 -25.03 17.82
C ALA A 284 4.61 -26.07 16.69
N LEU A 285 3.48 -26.52 16.14
CA LEU A 285 3.46 -27.41 14.98
C LEU A 285 4.07 -26.74 13.75
N GLY A 286 3.71 -25.48 13.46
CA GLY A 286 4.33 -24.71 12.38
C GLY A 286 5.83 -24.49 12.58
N PHE A 287 6.22 -24.19 13.82
CA PHE A 287 7.61 -23.94 14.21
C PHE A 287 8.47 -25.19 14.08
N VAL A 288 7.98 -26.36 14.49
CA VAL A 288 8.69 -27.63 14.26
C VAL A 288 8.72 -27.96 12.77
N ALA A 289 7.59 -27.79 12.08
CA ALA A 289 7.47 -28.08 10.65
C ALA A 289 8.49 -27.29 9.81
N GLN A 290 8.75 -26.01 10.12
CA GLN A 290 9.69 -25.19 9.36
C GLN A 290 11.13 -25.74 9.31
N PHE A 291 11.48 -26.70 10.16
CA PHE A 291 12.79 -27.34 10.15
C PHE A 291 12.85 -28.59 9.26
N TYR A 292 11.75 -28.96 8.61
CA TYR A 292 11.68 -30.11 7.71
C TYR A 292 11.18 -29.67 6.34
N ARG A 293 11.70 -30.31 5.29
CA ARG A 293 11.36 -29.97 3.90
C ARG A 293 9.86 -30.06 3.60
N VAL A 294 9.18 -31.10 4.09
CA VAL A 294 7.71 -31.20 3.98
C VAL A 294 7.03 -30.07 4.72
N GLY A 295 7.57 -29.68 5.87
CA GLY A 295 6.98 -28.63 6.68
C GLY A 295 7.08 -27.25 6.04
N TRP A 296 8.09 -26.98 5.19
CA TRP A 296 8.14 -25.77 4.35
C TRP A 296 6.90 -25.62 3.45
N VAL A 297 6.22 -26.70 3.09
CA VAL A 297 5.00 -26.63 2.28
C VAL A 297 3.81 -26.05 3.10
N VAL A 298 3.78 -26.28 4.42
CA VAL A 298 2.60 -26.02 5.27
C VAL A 298 2.80 -24.95 6.34
N CYS A 299 4.04 -24.67 6.76
CA CYS A 299 4.36 -23.79 7.90
C CYS A 299 3.88 -22.35 7.71
N ASP A 300 3.87 -21.83 6.48
CA ASP A 300 3.39 -20.49 6.13
C ASP A 300 1.91 -20.26 6.47
N LEU A 301 1.15 -21.35 6.62
CA LEU A 301 -0.23 -21.31 7.08
C LEU A 301 -0.30 -21.39 8.61
N LEU A 302 0.45 -22.32 9.20
CA LEU A 302 0.38 -22.63 10.63
C LEU A 302 0.94 -21.49 11.50
N LEU A 303 2.13 -20.98 11.16
CA LEU A 303 2.83 -19.95 11.92
C LEU A 303 1.99 -18.67 12.10
N PRO A 304 1.49 -17.99 11.05
CA PRO A 304 0.71 -16.77 11.22
C PRO A 304 -0.62 -17.01 11.94
N ILE A 305 -1.28 -18.16 11.73
CA ILE A 305 -2.53 -18.48 12.44
C ILE A 305 -2.26 -18.59 13.94
N GLY A 306 -1.28 -19.40 14.33
CA GLY A 306 -0.92 -19.60 15.73
C GLY A 306 -0.48 -18.28 16.39
N LEU A 307 0.39 -17.52 15.71
CA LEU A 307 0.89 -16.24 16.19
C LEU A 307 -0.23 -15.21 16.38
N VAL A 308 -1.13 -15.06 15.39
CA VAL A 308 -2.27 -14.13 15.49
C VAL A 308 -3.24 -14.53 16.60
N MET A 309 -3.49 -15.83 16.82
CA MET A 309 -4.36 -16.29 17.91
C MET A 309 -3.81 -15.89 19.29
N VAL A 310 -2.51 -16.10 19.52
CA VAL A 310 -1.85 -15.72 20.78
C VAL A 310 -1.79 -14.19 20.92
N ALA A 311 -1.33 -13.49 19.87
CA ALA A 311 -1.20 -12.04 19.88
C ALA A 311 -2.55 -11.34 20.05
N ALA A 312 -3.62 -11.86 19.46
CA ALA A 312 -4.96 -11.29 19.59
C ALA A 312 -5.45 -11.31 21.05
N VAL A 313 -5.18 -12.37 21.81
CA VAL A 313 -5.57 -12.43 23.23
C VAL A 313 -4.81 -11.39 24.04
N LEU A 314 -3.48 -11.33 23.87
CA LEU A 314 -2.64 -10.36 24.56
C LEU A 314 -3.07 -8.93 24.24
N LEU A 315 -3.18 -8.59 22.96
CA LEU A 315 -3.48 -7.22 22.52
C LEU A 315 -4.92 -6.80 22.81
N ARG A 316 -5.87 -7.75 22.87
CA ARG A 316 -7.23 -7.45 23.37
C ARG A 316 -7.21 -7.12 24.85
N SER A 317 -6.48 -7.89 25.65
CA SER A 317 -6.32 -7.60 27.08
C SER A 317 -5.69 -6.21 27.29
N LEU A 318 -4.64 -5.88 26.53
CA LEU A 318 -4.02 -4.56 26.57
C LEU A 318 -4.95 -3.45 26.06
N SER A 319 -5.83 -3.75 25.10
CA SER A 319 -6.80 -2.77 24.57
C SER A 319 -7.90 -2.38 25.55
N ASN A 320 -8.04 -3.09 26.67
CA ASN A 320 -8.93 -2.66 27.76
C ASN A 320 -8.39 -1.41 28.47
N ILE A 321 -7.10 -1.10 28.32
CA ILE A 321 -6.49 0.12 28.83
C ILE A 321 -6.62 1.22 27.75
N PRO A 322 -7.40 2.30 27.97
CA PRO A 322 -7.71 3.29 26.92
C PRO A 322 -6.47 3.93 26.29
N MET A 323 -5.44 4.21 27.10
CA MET A 323 -4.18 4.76 26.63
C MET A 323 -3.47 3.82 25.64
N LEU A 324 -3.40 2.52 25.97
CA LEU A 324 -2.78 1.52 25.09
C LEU A 324 -3.63 1.28 23.84
N ALA A 325 -4.96 1.27 23.96
CA ALA A 325 -5.86 1.19 22.81
C ALA A 325 -5.66 2.37 21.83
N ALA A 326 -5.57 3.58 22.37
CA ALA A 326 -5.30 4.78 21.59
C ALA A 326 -3.90 4.72 20.94
N ALA A 327 -2.89 4.29 21.69
CA ALA A 327 -1.53 4.10 21.17
C ALA A 327 -1.50 3.08 20.04
N MET A 328 -2.06 1.88 20.22
CA MET A 328 -2.14 0.85 19.18
C MET A 328 -2.88 1.35 17.93
N GLY A 329 -4.00 2.07 18.10
CA GLY A 329 -4.75 2.63 16.99
C GLY A 329 -4.00 3.71 16.21
N ARG A 330 -3.20 4.54 16.90
CA ARG A 330 -2.34 5.56 16.28
C ARG A 330 -1.14 4.92 15.59
N LEU A 331 -0.39 4.08 16.30
CA LEU A 331 0.82 3.46 15.80
C LEU A 331 0.55 2.50 14.63
N GLY A 332 -0.49 1.66 14.74
CA GLY A 332 -0.82 0.71 13.67
C GLY A 332 -1.29 1.37 12.39
N ALA A 333 -1.81 2.61 12.44
CA ALA A 333 -2.14 3.38 11.23
C ALA A 333 -0.91 3.66 10.34
N HIS A 334 0.30 3.66 10.94
CA HIS A 334 1.58 3.91 10.28
C HIS A 334 2.35 2.61 9.96
N SER A 335 1.80 1.43 10.28
CA SER A 335 2.49 0.14 10.14
C SER A 335 2.93 -0.17 8.71
N TYR A 336 2.17 0.26 7.70
CA TYR A 336 2.53 0.05 6.30
C TYR A 336 3.72 0.93 5.89
N SER A 337 3.69 2.23 6.18
CA SER A 337 4.81 3.14 5.91
C SER A 337 6.05 2.76 6.71
N TYR A 338 5.88 2.30 7.96
CA TYR A 338 6.94 1.69 8.76
C TYR A 338 7.58 0.49 8.04
N PHE A 339 6.76 -0.44 7.56
CA PHE A 339 7.23 -1.59 6.80
C PHE A 339 7.95 -1.17 5.50
N LEU A 340 7.59 -0.06 4.86
CA LEU A 340 8.30 0.40 3.66
C LEU A 340 9.66 1.05 3.97
N ILE A 341 9.80 1.67 5.14
CA ILE A 341 10.99 2.44 5.52
C ILE A 341 12.05 1.60 6.25
N HIS A 342 11.64 0.57 7.01
CA HIS A 342 12.55 -0.11 7.94
C HIS A 342 13.84 -0.62 7.30
N GLY A 343 13.78 -1.15 6.07
CA GLY A 343 14.95 -1.68 5.37
C GLY A 343 16.07 -0.64 5.23
N PHE A 344 15.73 0.59 4.89
CA PHE A 344 16.69 1.69 4.77
C PHE A 344 17.31 2.10 6.10
N VAL A 345 16.48 2.15 7.16
CA VAL A 345 16.94 2.54 8.48
C VAL A 345 17.91 1.49 9.02
N ILE A 346 17.57 0.20 8.88
CA ILE A 346 18.44 -0.90 9.29
C ILE A 346 19.75 -0.85 8.51
N ASP A 347 19.69 -0.86 7.18
CA ASP A 347 20.87 -0.88 6.32
C ASP A 347 21.85 0.24 6.68
N ARG A 348 21.37 1.50 6.75
CA ARG A 348 22.24 2.64 7.02
C ARG A 348 22.71 2.69 8.46
N THR A 349 21.89 2.30 9.43
CA THR A 349 22.31 2.28 10.84
C THR A 349 23.37 1.20 11.07
N ILE A 350 23.16 0.00 10.51
CA ILE A 350 24.11 -1.10 10.65
C ILE A 350 25.42 -0.78 9.95
N ASN A 351 25.39 -0.43 8.65
CA ASN A 351 26.61 -0.26 7.86
C ASN A 351 27.41 1.01 8.20
N LEU A 352 26.76 2.10 8.61
CA LEU A 352 27.45 3.37 8.86
C LEU A 352 27.82 3.61 10.33
N TRP A 353 27.04 3.07 11.28
CA TRP A 353 27.22 3.38 12.70
C TRP A 353 27.55 2.16 13.56
N VAL A 354 26.76 1.08 13.45
CA VAL A 354 26.92 -0.11 14.30
C VAL A 354 28.18 -0.87 13.91
N GLN A 355 28.36 -1.18 12.62
CA GLN A 355 29.43 -2.03 12.10
C GLN A 355 29.47 -3.34 12.90
N ASP A 356 30.64 -3.80 13.34
CA ASP A 356 30.81 -5.03 14.13
C ASP A 356 30.65 -4.81 15.65
N SER A 357 30.17 -3.64 16.07
CA SER A 357 30.09 -3.30 17.50
C SER A 357 28.78 -3.78 18.14
N LEU A 358 28.87 -4.86 18.92
CA LEU A 358 27.74 -5.41 19.66
C LEU A 358 27.05 -4.39 20.60
N TRP A 359 27.82 -3.54 21.27
CA TRP A 359 27.25 -2.49 22.12
C TRP A 359 26.40 -1.51 21.30
N ARG A 360 26.94 -1.03 20.17
CA ARG A 360 26.20 -0.12 19.29
C ARG A 360 24.96 -0.80 18.72
N TYR A 361 25.02 -2.09 18.41
CA TYR A 361 23.86 -2.85 17.95
C TYR A 361 22.71 -2.78 18.95
N TRP A 362 22.94 -3.16 20.22
CA TRP A 362 21.91 -3.15 21.24
C TRP A 362 21.36 -1.76 21.55
N VAL A 363 22.20 -0.72 21.55
CA VAL A 363 21.76 0.67 21.70
C VAL A 363 20.96 1.14 20.47
N SER A 364 21.35 0.69 19.28
CA SER A 364 20.71 1.08 18.02
C SER A 364 19.33 0.47 17.83
N LEU A 365 19.05 -0.73 18.35
CA LEU A 365 17.76 -1.41 18.18
C LEU A 365 16.55 -0.54 18.56
N PRO A 366 16.45 0.00 19.80
CA PRO A 366 15.33 0.89 20.15
C PRO A 366 15.33 2.18 19.33
N LEU A 367 16.51 2.72 18.97
CA LEU A 367 16.62 3.91 18.13
C LEU A 367 16.11 3.66 16.70
N MET A 368 16.40 2.49 16.12
CA MET A 368 15.86 2.08 14.82
C MET A 368 14.34 1.92 14.90
N VAL A 369 13.82 1.25 15.93
CA VAL A 369 12.37 1.07 16.11
C VAL A 369 11.64 2.42 16.20
N VAL A 370 12.11 3.33 17.07
CA VAL A 370 11.49 4.64 17.27
C VAL A 370 11.74 5.55 16.07
N GLY A 371 12.95 5.55 15.52
CA GLY A 371 13.33 6.35 14.34
C GLY A 371 12.51 5.98 13.11
N THR A 372 12.38 4.69 12.78
CA THR A 372 11.52 4.23 11.69
C THR A 372 10.07 4.64 11.90
N LEU A 373 9.57 4.61 13.13
CA LEU A 373 8.21 5.05 13.45
C LEU A 373 8.01 6.55 13.22
N VAL A 374 8.94 7.38 13.68
CA VAL A 374 8.90 8.84 13.44
C VAL A 374 8.94 9.13 11.95
N LEU A 375 9.83 8.48 11.19
CA LEU A 375 9.91 8.61 9.74
C LEU A 375 8.63 8.17 9.03
N ALA A 376 7.99 7.09 9.49
CA ALA A 376 6.71 6.63 8.95
C ALA A 376 5.59 7.65 9.19
N MET A 377 5.55 8.27 10.38
CA MET A 377 4.60 9.35 10.69
C MET A 377 4.83 10.57 9.79
N ILE A 378 6.09 10.96 9.56
CA ILE A 378 6.44 12.08 8.66
C ILE A 378 6.02 11.75 7.22
N ALA A 379 6.34 10.56 6.72
CA ALA A 379 5.95 10.14 5.37
C ALA A 379 4.42 10.18 5.19
N ASP A 380 3.66 9.67 6.16
CA ASP A 380 2.19 9.69 6.11
C ASP A 380 1.62 11.11 6.21
N ALA A 381 2.27 12.02 6.95
CA ALA A 381 1.88 13.42 7.05
C ALA A 381 2.17 14.20 5.74
N VAL A 382 3.25 13.88 5.03
CA VAL A 382 3.64 14.50 3.76
C VAL A 382 2.84 13.95 2.57
N ARG A 383 2.34 12.71 2.65
CA ARG A 383 1.60 12.04 1.56
C ARG A 383 0.51 12.90 0.89
N PRO A 384 -0.41 13.60 1.61
CA PRO A 384 -1.45 14.41 0.98
C PRO A 384 -0.91 15.61 0.21
N PHE A 385 0.26 16.14 0.59
CA PHE A 385 0.94 17.18 -0.17
C PHE A 385 1.47 16.62 -1.48
N MET A 386 2.23 15.52 -1.43
CA MET A 386 2.73 14.84 -2.64
C MET A 386 1.62 14.43 -3.60
N GLN A 387 0.50 13.93 -3.09
CA GLN A 387 -0.67 13.59 -3.89
C GLN A 387 -1.20 14.80 -4.67
N ARG A 388 -1.36 15.95 -3.99
CA ARG A 388 -1.86 17.18 -4.62
C ARG A 388 -0.87 17.72 -5.65
N SER A 389 0.43 17.74 -5.32
CA SER A 389 1.48 18.19 -6.24
C SER A 389 1.55 17.32 -7.49
N ALA A 390 1.46 15.99 -7.36
CA ALA A 390 1.45 15.08 -8.50
C ALA A 390 0.21 15.25 -9.39
N LEU A 391 -0.96 15.45 -8.78
CA LEU A 391 -2.20 15.72 -9.54
C LEU A 391 -2.15 17.08 -10.23
N GLN A 392 -1.59 18.10 -9.59
CA GLN A 392 -1.39 19.41 -10.21
C GLN A 392 -0.43 19.31 -11.39
N LEU A 393 0.74 18.70 -11.19
CA LEU A 393 1.71 18.48 -12.26
C LEU A 393 1.11 17.70 -13.43
N TRP A 394 0.31 16.68 -13.16
CA TRP A 394 -0.38 15.94 -14.21
C TRP A 394 -1.34 16.83 -15.00
N ARG A 395 -2.13 17.68 -14.33
CA ARG A 395 -3.02 18.64 -15.00
C ARG A 395 -2.25 19.67 -15.82
N ASP A 396 -1.13 20.16 -15.30
CA ASP A 396 -0.29 21.13 -16.00
C ASP A 396 0.32 20.51 -17.26
N ILE A 397 0.81 19.25 -17.16
CA ILE A 397 1.31 18.49 -18.31
C ILE A 397 0.18 18.22 -19.32
N ASP A 398 -0.98 17.77 -18.85
CA ASP A 398 -2.15 17.51 -19.69
C ASP A 398 -2.58 18.78 -20.42
N TYR A 399 -2.62 19.92 -19.74
CA TYR A 399 -2.88 21.23 -20.32
C TYR A 399 -1.84 21.60 -21.38
N LEU A 400 -0.55 21.46 -21.10
CA LEU A 400 0.53 21.74 -22.07
C LEU A 400 0.51 20.80 -23.28
N LEU A 401 0.11 19.53 -23.11
CA LEU A 401 -0.01 18.56 -24.20
C LEU A 401 -1.32 18.76 -25.00
N MET A 402 -2.39 19.21 -24.35
CA MET A 402 -3.66 19.56 -24.99
C MET A 402 -3.63 20.95 -25.64
N GLN A 403 -2.67 21.81 -25.29
CA GLN A 403 -2.29 22.96 -26.09
C GLN A 403 -1.69 22.49 -27.42
N ASN A 404 -2.53 21.90 -28.27
CA ASN A 404 -2.25 21.75 -29.69
C ASN A 404 -2.12 23.16 -30.27
N PRO A 405 -0.93 23.59 -30.72
CA PRO A 405 -0.86 24.73 -31.61
C PRO A 405 -1.45 24.25 -32.94
N ALA A 406 -2.53 24.89 -33.38
CA ALA A 406 -3.18 24.67 -34.68
C ALA A 406 -4.05 23.40 -34.82
N THR A 407 -5.27 23.46 -34.29
CA THR A 407 -6.38 23.58 -35.26
C THR A 407 -6.86 25.02 -35.22
N GLU A 408 -6.10 25.91 -35.87
CA GLU A 408 -6.68 27.08 -36.53
C GLU A 408 -7.58 26.56 -37.66
N THR A 409 -8.61 25.76 -37.33
CA THR A 409 -9.87 25.99 -38.01
C THR A 409 -10.15 27.45 -37.71
N THR A 410 -10.18 28.25 -38.77
CA THR A 410 -10.68 29.63 -38.84
C THR A 410 -12.07 29.70 -38.21
N SER A 411 -12.13 29.51 -36.90
CA SER A 411 -13.32 29.64 -36.09
C SER A 411 -13.55 31.14 -36.04
N TRP A 412 -14.56 31.54 -36.80
CA TRP A 412 -15.07 32.89 -36.79
C TRP A 412 -15.13 33.37 -35.33
N LYS A 413 -14.42 34.46 -35.04
CA LYS A 413 -14.48 35.12 -33.73
C LYS A 413 -15.79 35.90 -33.70
N PRO A 414 -16.73 35.56 -32.80
CA PRO A 414 -17.99 36.28 -32.74
C PRO A 414 -17.74 37.76 -32.45
N LEU A 415 -18.52 38.62 -33.08
CA LEU A 415 -18.59 40.05 -32.79
C LEU A 415 -19.99 40.40 -32.32
N VAL A 416 -20.08 41.38 -31.41
CA VAL A 416 -21.38 41.94 -31.00
C VAL A 416 -22.06 42.51 -32.25
N GLY A 417 -23.28 42.05 -32.52
CA GLY A 417 -24.06 42.38 -33.71
C GLY A 417 -24.08 41.29 -34.79
N ASP A 418 -23.23 40.27 -34.70
CA ASP A 418 -23.28 39.14 -35.63
C ASP A 418 -24.60 38.37 -35.51
N ARG A 419 -25.15 37.97 -36.65
CA ARG A 419 -26.33 37.10 -36.72
C ARG A 419 -25.90 35.66 -36.78
N VAL A 420 -26.41 34.85 -35.86
CA VAL A 420 -25.93 33.50 -35.58
C VAL A 420 -27.09 32.52 -35.54
N SER A 421 -26.79 31.26 -35.82
CA SER A 421 -27.73 30.16 -35.69
C SER A 421 -27.49 29.42 -34.39
N TYR A 422 -28.55 29.23 -33.60
CA TYR A 422 -28.54 28.48 -32.34
C TYR A 422 -29.74 27.54 -32.30
N GLN A 423 -29.49 26.25 -32.06
CA GLN A 423 -30.51 25.18 -32.03
C GLN A 423 -31.44 25.15 -33.27
N GLY A 424 -30.89 25.46 -34.45
CA GLY A 424 -31.62 25.44 -35.72
C GLY A 424 -32.38 26.74 -36.06
N SER A 425 -32.46 27.71 -35.13
CA SER A 425 -33.00 29.05 -35.42
C SER A 425 -31.90 30.00 -35.84
N ARG A 426 -32.10 30.76 -36.93
CA ARG A 426 -31.07 31.60 -37.60
C ARG A 426 -31.15 33.11 -37.27
N ASP A 427 -32.01 33.51 -36.35
CA ASP A 427 -32.33 34.92 -36.10
C ASP A 427 -31.78 35.43 -34.75
N TRP A 428 -30.78 34.75 -34.20
CA TRP A 428 -30.14 35.17 -32.97
C TRP A 428 -29.08 36.23 -33.28
N ILE A 429 -28.97 37.24 -32.43
CA ILE A 429 -27.96 38.30 -32.53
C ILE A 429 -27.07 38.25 -31.30
N VAL A 430 -25.75 38.31 -31.51
CA VAL A 430 -24.79 38.40 -30.40
C VAL A 430 -24.87 39.79 -29.78
N HIS A 431 -25.25 39.87 -28.50
CA HIS A 431 -25.39 41.13 -27.75
C HIS A 431 -24.16 41.46 -26.89
N LYS A 432 -23.54 40.44 -26.32
CA LYS A 432 -22.38 40.59 -25.43
C LYS A 432 -21.47 39.39 -25.57
N ILE A 433 -20.17 39.63 -25.44
CA ILE A 433 -19.14 38.60 -25.49
C ILE A 433 -18.27 38.76 -24.25
N GLU A 434 -18.08 37.67 -23.52
CA GLU A 434 -17.15 37.59 -22.40
C GLU A 434 -16.12 36.48 -22.67
N THR A 435 -14.86 36.77 -22.39
CA THR A 435 -13.79 35.78 -22.49
C THR A 435 -13.63 35.09 -21.14
N LEU A 436 -13.78 33.77 -21.12
CA LEU A 436 -13.56 32.99 -19.89
C LEU A 436 -12.07 32.66 -19.77
N LEU A 437 -11.38 33.33 -18.84
CA LEU A 437 -9.93 33.21 -18.64
C LEU A 437 -9.46 31.80 -18.21
N ASP A 438 -10.33 30.98 -17.64
CA ASP A 438 -9.95 29.67 -17.08
C ASP A 438 -9.86 28.53 -18.13
N GLU A 439 -10.31 28.73 -19.38
CA GLU A 439 -10.39 27.66 -20.41
C GLU A 439 -9.91 28.09 -21.82
N GLY A 440 -9.00 29.06 -21.93
CA GLY A 440 -8.46 29.57 -23.20
C GLY A 440 -9.30 30.69 -23.85
N GLU A 441 -9.15 30.95 -25.16
CA GLU A 441 -9.99 31.93 -25.92
C GLU A 441 -11.42 31.40 -26.15
N THR A 442 -12.07 30.84 -25.13
CA THR A 442 -13.48 30.47 -25.21
C THR A 442 -14.35 31.71 -24.96
N TYR A 443 -15.14 32.04 -25.98
CA TYR A 443 -16.10 33.15 -25.92
C TYR A 443 -17.45 32.65 -25.39
N LEU A 444 -17.93 33.27 -24.32
CA LEU A 444 -19.31 33.15 -23.88
C LEU A 444 -20.11 34.30 -24.50
N CYS A 445 -21.07 33.95 -25.36
CA CYS A 445 -21.88 34.91 -26.08
C CYS A 445 -23.26 35.00 -25.42
N GLN A 446 -23.67 36.22 -25.04
CA GLN A 446 -25.07 36.51 -24.77
C GLN A 446 -25.75 36.76 -26.10
N ILE A 447 -26.63 35.87 -26.52
CA ILE A 447 -27.42 36.01 -27.75
C ILE A 447 -28.85 36.43 -27.42
N ALA A 448 -29.50 37.16 -28.34
CA ALA A 448 -30.92 37.48 -28.20
C ALA A 448 -31.71 37.23 -29.48
N GLN A 449 -32.98 36.85 -29.31
CA GLN A 449 -33.98 36.75 -30.35
C GLN A 449 -35.26 37.41 -29.83
N GLY A 450 -35.56 38.63 -30.30
CA GLY A 450 -36.66 39.42 -29.77
C GLY A 450 -36.47 39.78 -28.28
N ARG A 451 -37.32 39.25 -27.39
CA ARG A 451 -37.27 39.51 -25.93
C ARG A 451 -36.52 38.45 -25.12
N GLN A 452 -36.04 37.39 -25.74
CA GLN A 452 -35.34 36.30 -25.05
C GLN A 452 -33.82 36.49 -25.15
N THR A 453 -33.11 36.28 -24.05
CA THR A 453 -31.63 36.31 -24.00
C THR A 453 -31.11 35.03 -23.37
N VAL A 454 -30.04 34.46 -23.93
CA VAL A 454 -29.41 33.24 -23.43
C VAL A 454 -27.89 33.37 -23.54
N TRP A 455 -27.18 32.86 -22.53
CA TRP A 455 -25.73 32.73 -22.57
C TRP A 455 -25.34 31.37 -23.15
N VAL A 456 -24.52 31.38 -24.19
CA VAL A 456 -24.12 30.16 -24.92
C VAL A 456 -22.63 30.19 -25.24
N SER A 457 -22.02 29.02 -25.33
CA SER A 457 -20.65 28.89 -25.84
C SER A 457 -20.62 29.27 -27.33
N ALA A 458 -19.61 30.03 -27.76
CA ALA A 458 -19.41 30.36 -29.17
C ALA A 458 -19.30 29.13 -30.08
N ASN A 459 -18.81 28.00 -29.56
CA ASN A 459 -18.74 26.73 -30.31
C ASN A 459 -20.11 26.14 -30.64
N SER A 460 -21.17 26.60 -29.97
CA SER A 460 -22.57 26.21 -30.24
C SER A 460 -23.26 27.13 -31.25
N LEU A 461 -22.56 28.14 -31.77
CA LEU A 461 -23.06 29.10 -32.73
C LEU A 461 -22.46 28.83 -34.11
N SER A 462 -23.26 28.99 -35.15
CA SER A 462 -22.75 29.09 -36.51
C SER A 462 -23.12 30.44 -37.11
N LEU A 463 -22.15 31.17 -37.64
CA LEU A 463 -22.38 32.46 -38.28
C LEU A 463 -23.38 32.33 -39.43
N VAL A 464 -24.43 33.15 -39.41
CA VAL A 464 -25.41 33.28 -40.50
C VAL A 464 -25.07 34.50 -41.35
N GLU A 465 -24.78 35.62 -40.70
CA GLU A 465 -24.44 36.88 -41.36
C GLU A 465 -23.51 37.68 -40.44
N ALA A 466 -22.30 37.99 -40.92
CA ALA A 466 -21.39 38.87 -40.21
C ALA A 466 -21.98 40.28 -40.22
N GLN A 467 -21.92 40.98 -39.08
CA GLN A 467 -22.28 42.38 -39.11
C GLN A 467 -21.34 43.10 -40.08
N PRO A 468 -21.86 43.85 -41.07
CA PRO A 468 -21.00 44.66 -41.91
C PRO A 468 -20.30 45.64 -40.98
N ILE A 469 -18.96 45.54 -40.91
CA ILE A 469 -18.13 46.47 -40.14
C ILE A 469 -18.29 47.84 -40.80
N ALA A 470 -19.33 48.57 -40.43
CA ALA A 470 -19.42 49.98 -40.69
C ALA A 470 -18.25 50.61 -39.94
N ARG A 471 -17.25 51.12 -40.68
CA ARG A 471 -15.99 51.71 -40.19
C ARG A 471 -16.15 52.98 -39.33
N THR A 472 -17.29 53.14 -38.66
CA THR A 472 -17.60 54.29 -37.83
C THR A 472 -17.95 53.79 -36.44
N SER A 473 -16.95 53.62 -35.58
CA SER A 473 -17.19 53.48 -34.13
C SER A 473 -17.69 54.83 -33.59
N PRO A 474 -18.89 54.92 -33.01
CA PRO A 474 -19.32 56.10 -32.28
C PRO A 474 -19.01 56.00 -30.77
N TYR A 475 -18.31 54.96 -30.31
CA TYR A 475 -18.05 54.75 -28.88
C TYR A 475 -16.59 54.98 -28.50
N ALA A 476 -16.42 55.80 -27.45
CA ALA A 476 -15.17 56.12 -26.78
C ALA A 476 -14.49 54.86 -26.20
N PRO A 477 -13.15 54.85 -26.09
CA PRO A 477 -12.39 53.69 -25.63
C PRO A 477 -12.79 53.26 -24.21
N ILE A 478 -12.93 51.95 -24.03
CA ILE A 478 -13.19 51.29 -22.75
C ILE A 478 -12.03 51.60 -21.80
N LYS A 479 -12.32 52.20 -20.64
CA LYS A 479 -11.37 52.27 -19.52
C LYS A 479 -11.20 50.87 -18.94
N THR A 480 -10.00 50.31 -19.08
CA THR A 480 -9.51 49.22 -18.23
C THR A 480 -9.43 49.72 -16.78
N VAL A 481 -10.21 49.11 -15.89
CA VAL A 481 -9.96 49.21 -14.45
C VAL A 481 -8.97 48.09 -14.13
N VAL A 482 -7.80 48.47 -13.62
CA VAL A 482 -6.75 47.57 -13.13
C VAL A 482 -7.15 47.00 -11.78
#